data_AF-A0A5J4PVQ4-F1
#
_entry.id   AF-A0A5J4PVQ4-F1
#
_cell.length_a   1.000
_cell.length_b   1.000
_cell.length_c   1.000
_cell.angle_alpha   90.00
_cell.angle_beta   90.00
_cell.angle_gamma   90.00
#
_symmetry.space_group_name_H-M   'P 1'
#
loop_
_entity.id
_entity.type
_entity.pdbx_description
1 polymer ?
#
loop_
_entity_poly.entity_id
_entity_poly.type
_entity_poly.pdbx_seq_one_letter_code
_entity_poly.pdbx_strand_id
1 'polypeptide(L)'
;MTKKNPEKTTSQSSSFGSDLIAFLKNETFHFITGLLLVIFSVYLLLAFISFFSTGAADQSIVEGSPELLSSIHNGVMNYAGSRGAQLANYFINDCFGISVFSLVVLGIVAGLHLMHVHKFNIRKWFVCCLFLLIWISVFLGFFFMNYYKDSFIYWGGMHGYNAS
;
A
#
# COMPACT_ATOMS: atom_id res chain seq x y z
N MET A 1 -57.54 19.31 -40.60
CA MET A 1 -57.05 18.34 -39.59
C MET A 1 -55.57 18.10 -39.86
N THR A 2 -54.68 18.74 -39.12
CA THR A 2 -53.23 18.62 -39.30
C THR A 2 -52.68 17.83 -38.11
N LYS A 3 -52.23 16.59 -38.35
CA LYS A 3 -51.66 15.69 -37.33
C LYS A 3 -50.35 16.29 -36.80
N LYS A 4 -50.32 16.64 -35.51
CA LYS A 4 -49.11 17.02 -34.78
C LYS A 4 -48.33 15.74 -34.47
N ASN A 5 -47.09 15.65 -34.94
CA ASN A 5 -46.18 14.54 -34.68
C ASN A 5 -45.61 14.71 -33.25
N PRO A 6 -45.61 13.67 -32.39
CA PRO A 6 -44.99 13.78 -31.08
C PRO A 6 -43.47 13.61 -31.25
N GLU A 7 -42.71 14.65 -30.91
CA GLU A 7 -41.27 14.54 -30.69
C GLU A 7 -41.03 13.52 -29.57
N LYS A 8 -40.40 12.39 -29.93
CA LYS A 8 -39.89 11.43 -28.95
C LYS A 8 -38.73 12.07 -28.20
N THR A 9 -39.00 12.54 -26.98
CA THR A 9 -37.98 12.74 -25.95
C THR A 9 -37.30 11.41 -25.68
N THR A 10 -36.12 11.22 -26.26
CA THR A 10 -35.27 10.06 -25.99
C THR A 10 -34.73 10.23 -24.58
N SER A 11 -35.28 9.45 -23.64
CA SER A 11 -34.84 9.37 -22.26
C SER A 11 -33.38 8.91 -22.21
N GLN A 12 -32.46 9.83 -21.93
CA GLN A 12 -31.08 9.55 -21.59
C GLN A 12 -31.01 8.86 -20.22
N SER A 13 -31.19 7.54 -20.19
CA SER A 13 -30.95 6.73 -18.99
C SER A 13 -29.65 5.93 -19.16
N SER A 14 -28.50 6.58 -18.94
CA SER A 14 -27.22 5.89 -18.68
C SER A 14 -26.11 6.80 -18.09
N SER A 15 -26.46 7.88 -17.37
CA SER A 15 -25.50 8.96 -17.05
C SER A 15 -24.40 8.59 -16.04
N PHE A 16 -24.68 7.78 -15.01
CA PHE A 16 -23.70 7.55 -13.93
C PHE A 16 -22.43 6.78 -14.38
N GLY A 17 -22.56 5.81 -15.27
CA GLY A 17 -21.43 5.00 -15.73
C GLY A 17 -20.52 5.75 -16.71
N SER A 18 -21.11 6.50 -17.64
CA SER A 18 -20.35 7.31 -18.60
C SER A 18 -19.58 8.42 -17.90
N ASP A 19 -20.16 9.04 -16.88
CA ASP A 19 -19.55 10.15 -16.15
C ASP A 19 -18.38 9.67 -15.28
N LEU A 20 -18.49 8.49 -14.67
CA LEU A 20 -17.38 7.85 -13.95
C LEU A 20 -16.20 7.50 -14.88
N ILE A 21 -16.49 6.95 -16.07
CA ILE A 21 -15.44 6.63 -17.05
C ILE A 21 -14.76 7.91 -17.56
N ALA A 22 -15.53 8.98 -17.77
CA ALA A 22 -14.99 10.29 -18.16
C ALA A 22 -14.11 10.89 -17.05
N PHE A 23 -14.53 10.77 -15.79
CA PHE A 23 -13.76 11.22 -14.64
C PHE A 23 -12.45 10.42 -14.47
N LEU A 24 -12.51 9.09 -14.60
CA LEU A 24 -11.33 8.22 -14.55
C LEU A 24 -10.36 8.50 -15.69
N LYS A 25 -10.84 8.93 -16.87
CA LYS A 25 -9.99 9.32 -18.01
C LYS A 25 -9.37 10.71 -17.88
N ASN A 26 -9.76 11.49 -16.87
CA ASN A 26 -9.24 12.83 -16.68
C ASN A 26 -7.74 12.78 -16.34
N GLU A 27 -6.93 13.55 -17.05
CA GLU A 27 -5.48 13.66 -16.82
C GLU A 27 -5.17 14.17 -15.41
N THR A 28 -5.97 15.12 -14.91
CA THR A 28 -5.85 15.64 -13.55
C THR A 28 -6.09 14.55 -12.50
N PHE A 29 -7.02 13.64 -12.74
CA PHE A 29 -7.31 12.54 -11.81
C PHE A 29 -6.14 11.54 -11.73
N HIS A 30 -5.56 11.19 -12.88
CA HIS A 30 -4.36 10.34 -12.95
C HIS A 30 -3.18 10.99 -12.24
N PHE A 31 -2.95 12.29 -12.48
CA PHE A 31 -1.89 13.03 -11.82
C PHE A 31 -2.07 13.07 -10.29
N ILE A 32 -3.26 13.42 -9.80
CA ILE A 32 -3.54 13.48 -8.35
C ILE A 32 -3.39 12.11 -7.70
N THR A 33 -3.94 11.06 -8.33
CA THR A 33 -3.86 9.69 -7.82
C THR A 33 -2.40 9.22 -7.79
N GLY A 34 -1.61 9.56 -8.81
CA GLY A 34 -0.20 9.22 -8.88
C GLY A 34 0.61 9.92 -7.80
N LEU A 35 0.35 11.22 -7.60
CA LEU A 35 0.99 12.01 -6.55
C LEU A 35 0.66 11.46 -5.15
N LEU A 36 -0.62 11.17 -4.87
CA LEU A 36 -1.04 10.56 -3.62
C LEU A 36 -0.37 9.20 -3.38
N LEU A 37 -0.24 8.38 -4.43
CA LEU A 37 0.43 7.08 -4.34
C LEU A 37 1.92 7.21 -4.02
N VAL A 38 2.61 8.19 -4.61
CA VAL A 38 4.02 8.47 -4.28
C VAL A 38 4.16 8.95 -2.84
N ILE A 39 3.33 9.90 -2.40
CA ILE A 39 3.35 10.42 -1.02
C ILE A 39 3.08 9.27 -0.03
N PHE A 40 2.09 8.43 -0.30
CA PHE A 40 1.79 7.27 0.52
C PHE A 40 2.93 6.26 0.56
N SER A 41 3.61 6.03 -0.57
CA SER A 41 4.78 5.14 -0.64
C SER A 41 5.94 5.68 0.19
N VAL A 42 6.20 6.99 0.14
CA VAL A 42 7.23 7.64 0.98
C VAL A 42 6.85 7.58 2.46
N TYR A 43 5.56 7.75 2.79
CA TYR A 43 5.06 7.57 4.16
C TYR A 43 5.30 6.15 4.67
N LEU A 44 5.00 5.12 3.87
CA LEU A 44 5.29 3.72 4.22
C LEU A 44 6.80 3.49 4.36
N LEU A 45 7.62 4.05 3.46
CA LEU A 45 9.07 3.93 3.55
C LEU A 45 9.59 4.44 4.89
N LEU A 46 9.14 5.62 5.31
CA LEU A 46 9.52 6.23 6.58
C LEU A 46 9.02 5.40 7.77
N ALA A 47 7.80 4.86 7.71
CA ALA A 47 7.26 3.97 8.72
C ALA A 47 8.09 2.68 8.86
N PHE A 48 8.45 2.06 7.74
CA PHE A 48 9.20 0.80 7.70
C PHE A 48 10.65 0.98 8.14
N ILE A 49 11.32 2.07 7.72
CA ILE A 49 12.69 2.38 8.18
C ILE A 49 12.68 2.64 9.69
N SER A 50 11.72 3.43 10.18
CA SER A 50 11.60 3.72 11.61
C SER A 50 11.36 2.46 12.45
N PHE A 51 10.60 1.49 11.91
CA PHE A 51 10.24 0.26 12.60
C PHE A 51 11.45 -0.58 13.04
N PHE A 52 12.55 -0.57 12.29
CA PHE A 52 13.77 -1.29 12.69
C PHE A 52 14.36 -0.77 14.01
N SER A 53 14.14 0.50 14.35
CA SER A 53 14.62 1.09 15.60
C SER A 53 13.54 1.19 16.67
N THR A 54 12.29 1.44 16.30
CA THR A 54 11.21 1.75 17.26
C THR A 54 10.25 0.57 17.47
N GLY A 55 10.30 -0.45 16.61
CA GLY A 55 9.32 -1.55 16.59
C GLY A 55 9.22 -2.30 17.92
N ALA A 56 10.35 -2.56 18.59
CA ALA A 56 10.35 -3.23 19.90
C ALA A 56 9.61 -2.44 20.99
N ALA A 57 9.72 -1.11 20.97
CA ALA A 57 9.01 -0.23 21.91
C ALA A 57 7.54 -0.09 21.52
N ASP A 58 7.26 0.02 20.22
CA ASP A 58 5.93 0.25 19.68
C ASP A 58 5.04 -1.01 19.72
N GLN A 59 5.63 -2.21 19.75
CA GLN A 59 4.90 -3.49 19.66
C GLN A 59 3.80 -3.62 20.73
N SER A 60 4.14 -3.38 22.00
CA SER A 60 3.18 -3.44 23.12
C SER A 60 2.03 -2.43 23.00
N ILE A 61 2.27 -1.31 22.32
CA ILE A 61 1.28 -0.25 22.13
C ILE A 61 0.37 -0.60 20.94
N VAL A 62 0.97 -1.13 19.86
CA VAL A 62 0.26 -1.57 18.64
C VAL A 62 -0.65 -2.77 18.91
N GLU A 63 -0.25 -3.68 19.79
CA GLU A 63 -1.06 -4.83 20.23
C GLU A 63 -2.09 -4.45 21.32
N GLY A 64 -2.04 -3.23 21.83
CA GLY A 64 -2.94 -2.71 22.86
C GLY A 64 -4.30 -2.23 22.35
N SER A 65 -5.05 -1.54 23.21
CA SER A 65 -6.42 -1.10 22.93
C SER A 65 -6.50 -0.07 21.77
N PRO A 66 -7.53 -0.14 20.90
CA PRO A 66 -7.73 0.83 19.81
C PRO A 66 -7.82 2.30 20.28
N GLU A 67 -8.33 2.52 21.49
CA GLU A 67 -8.42 3.84 22.11
C GLU A 67 -7.04 4.46 22.38
N LEU A 68 -6.07 3.65 22.85
CA LEU A 68 -4.69 4.09 23.04
C LEU A 68 -4.07 4.52 21.70
N LEU A 69 -4.28 3.74 20.64
CA LEU A 69 -3.75 4.03 19.31
C LEU A 69 -4.32 5.30 18.66
N SER A 70 -5.51 5.73 19.07
CA SER A 70 -6.15 6.96 18.61
C SER A 70 -5.72 8.21 19.38
N SER A 71 -5.09 8.04 20.55
CA SER A 71 -4.64 9.16 21.37
C SER A 71 -3.37 9.81 20.79
N ILE A 72 -3.29 11.14 20.86
CA ILE A 72 -2.17 11.93 20.33
C ILE A 72 -0.87 11.67 21.13
N HIS A 73 -0.98 11.18 22.37
CA HIS A 73 0.15 10.92 23.25
C HIS A 73 0.19 9.44 23.67
N ASN A 74 0.10 8.55 22.69
CA ASN A 74 0.06 7.11 22.92
C ASN A 74 1.44 6.48 23.17
N GLY A 75 2.51 7.27 23.17
CA GLY A 75 3.87 6.80 23.41
C GLY A 75 4.55 6.13 22.22
N VAL A 76 3.93 6.14 21.02
CA VAL A 76 4.55 5.56 19.81
C VAL A 76 5.74 6.41 19.38
N MET A 77 6.87 5.74 19.15
CA MET A 77 8.14 6.34 18.76
C MET A 77 8.36 6.31 17.24
N ASN A 78 7.55 5.54 16.50
CA ASN A 78 7.63 5.49 15.04
C ASN A 78 7.45 6.89 14.41
N TYR A 79 8.34 7.26 13.49
CA TYR A 79 8.33 8.58 12.86
C TYR A 79 7.09 8.85 12.02
N ALA A 80 6.39 7.81 11.55
CA ALA A 80 5.12 7.91 10.84
C ALA A 80 3.90 7.87 11.79
N GLY A 81 4.14 7.93 13.10
CA GLY A 81 3.13 7.89 14.15
C GLY A 81 2.49 6.52 14.36
N SER A 82 1.41 6.51 15.14
CA SER A 82 0.64 5.31 15.51
C SER A 82 0.21 4.45 14.31
N ARG A 83 -0.33 5.08 13.26
CA ARG A 83 -0.77 4.38 12.05
C ARG A 83 0.41 3.83 11.25
N GLY A 84 1.54 4.54 11.24
CA GLY A 84 2.77 4.08 10.62
C GLY A 84 3.31 2.84 11.33
N ALA A 85 3.33 2.84 12.66
CA ALA A 85 3.72 1.69 13.47
C ALA A 85 2.81 0.48 13.20
N GLN A 86 1.49 0.68 13.14
CA GLN A 86 0.53 -0.38 12.80
C GLN A 86 0.79 -0.97 11.40
N LEU A 87 0.95 -0.11 10.39
CA LEU A 87 1.21 -0.54 9.02
C LEU A 87 2.56 -1.25 8.92
N ALA A 88 3.59 -0.74 9.59
CA ALA A 88 4.90 -1.38 9.61
C ALA A 88 4.86 -2.76 10.26
N ASN A 89 4.23 -2.89 11.44
CA ASN A 89 4.07 -4.18 12.11
C ASN A 89 3.29 -5.16 11.21
N TYR A 90 2.17 -4.73 10.63
CA TYR A 90 1.35 -5.57 9.77
C TYR A 90 2.10 -6.03 8.50
N PHE A 91 2.75 -5.13 7.78
CA PHE A 91 3.43 -5.48 6.54
C PHE A 91 4.71 -6.29 6.79
N ILE A 92 5.51 -5.90 7.78
CA ILE A 92 6.79 -6.55 8.06
C ILE A 92 6.54 -7.85 8.83
N ASN A 93 5.86 -7.83 9.98
CA ASN A 93 5.70 -9.04 10.79
C ASN A 93 4.59 -9.96 10.27
N ASP A 94 3.38 -9.44 10.05
CA ASP A 94 2.22 -10.29 9.74
C ASP A 94 2.15 -10.70 8.25
N CYS A 95 2.84 -9.98 7.36
CA CYS A 95 2.84 -10.27 5.92
C CYS A 95 4.19 -10.84 5.46
N PHE A 96 5.01 -10.03 4.76
CA PHE A 96 6.12 -10.53 3.92
C PHE A 96 7.51 -10.18 4.44
N GLY A 97 7.64 -9.61 5.64
CA GLY A 97 8.95 -9.28 6.20
C GLY A 97 9.60 -8.09 5.52
N ILE A 98 10.92 -8.14 5.38
CA ILE A 98 11.71 -7.08 4.75
C ILE A 98 11.41 -6.95 3.25
N SER A 99 10.86 -7.99 2.64
CA SER A 99 10.55 -7.96 1.21
C SER A 99 9.49 -6.91 0.83
N VAL A 100 8.72 -6.38 1.80
CA VAL A 100 7.68 -5.34 1.58
C VAL A 100 8.21 -4.02 1.05
N PHE A 101 9.51 -3.76 1.17
CA PHE A 101 10.15 -2.63 0.50
C PHE A 101 9.98 -2.69 -1.03
N SER A 102 9.80 -3.89 -1.60
CA SER A 102 9.47 -4.07 -3.01
C SER A 102 8.11 -3.48 -3.38
N LEU A 103 7.13 -3.49 -2.45
CA LEU A 103 5.83 -2.84 -2.64
C LEU A 103 5.93 -1.32 -2.60
N VAL A 104 6.81 -0.77 -1.74
CA VAL A 104 7.11 0.66 -1.71
C VAL A 104 7.68 1.13 -3.05
N VAL A 105 8.67 0.40 -3.58
CA VAL A 105 9.25 0.69 -4.90
C VAL A 105 8.20 0.61 -5.99
N LEU A 106 7.35 -0.43 -5.96
CA LEU A 106 6.25 -0.58 -6.91
C LEU A 106 5.27 0.60 -6.84
N GLY A 107 4.92 1.07 -5.64
CA GLY A 107 4.05 2.22 -5.43
C GLY A 107 4.63 3.50 -5.99
N ILE A 108 5.92 3.76 -5.77
CA ILE A 108 6.62 4.91 -6.36
C ILE A 108 6.63 4.83 -7.89
N VAL A 109 7.01 3.69 -8.47
CA VAL A 109 7.05 3.50 -9.93
C VAL A 109 5.66 3.64 -10.55
N ALA A 110 4.65 3.04 -9.92
CA ALA A 110 3.26 3.15 -10.35
C ALA A 110 2.75 4.60 -10.29
N GLY A 111 3.08 5.33 -9.22
CA GLY A 111 2.67 6.73 -9.05
C GLY A 111 3.33 7.65 -10.09
N LEU A 112 4.64 7.50 -10.31
CA LEU A 112 5.37 8.25 -11.34
C LEU A 112 4.88 7.90 -12.75
N HIS A 113 4.53 6.64 -13.01
CA HIS A 113 3.92 6.22 -14.27
C HIS A 113 2.55 6.88 -14.46
N LEU A 114 1.71 6.96 -13.41
CA LEU A 114 0.38 7.57 -13.46
C LEU A 114 0.44 9.09 -13.69
N MET A 115 1.47 9.75 -13.17
CA MET A 115 1.76 11.16 -13.42
C MET A 115 2.38 11.45 -14.79
N HIS A 116 2.60 10.42 -15.62
CA HIS A 116 3.26 10.51 -16.93
C HIS A 116 4.66 11.14 -16.88
N VAL A 117 5.35 11.08 -15.73
CA VAL A 117 6.70 11.64 -15.54
C VAL A 117 7.74 10.86 -16.34
N HIS A 118 7.56 9.53 -16.42
CA HIS A 118 8.47 8.67 -17.17
C HIS A 118 7.73 7.44 -17.73
N LYS A 119 8.16 6.96 -18.91
CA LYS A 119 7.57 5.79 -19.57
C LYS A 119 8.14 4.49 -18.99
N PHE A 120 7.62 4.07 -17.84
CA PHE A 120 7.94 2.77 -17.26
C PHE A 120 7.11 1.65 -17.90
N ASN A 121 7.70 0.46 -18.04
CA ASN A 121 6.93 -0.73 -18.38
C ASN A 121 6.32 -1.32 -17.09
N ILE A 122 5.14 -0.81 -16.70
CA ILE A 122 4.52 -1.12 -15.41
C ILE A 122 4.32 -2.63 -15.19
N ARG A 123 4.04 -3.38 -16.26
CA ARG A 123 3.87 -4.83 -16.19
C ARG A 123 5.16 -5.53 -15.77
N LYS A 124 6.31 -5.12 -16.31
CA LYS A 124 7.62 -5.69 -15.95
C LYS A 124 7.97 -5.36 -14.49
N TRP A 125 7.75 -4.13 -14.07
CA TRP A 125 7.99 -3.71 -12.69
C TRP A 125 7.08 -4.42 -11.70
N PHE A 126 5.80 -4.55 -12.03
CA PHE A 126 4.83 -5.29 -11.22
C PHE A 126 5.26 -6.74 -11.02
N VAL A 127 5.57 -7.46 -12.10
CA VAL A 127 6.02 -8.86 -12.01
C VAL A 127 7.34 -8.97 -11.25
N CYS A 128 8.30 -8.08 -11.50
CA CYS A 128 9.59 -8.08 -10.80
C CYS A 128 9.41 -7.86 -9.29
N CYS A 129 8.66 -6.83 -8.89
CA CYS A 129 8.41 -6.51 -7.49
C CYS A 129 7.65 -7.62 -6.76
N LEU A 130 6.63 -8.22 -7.38
CA LEU A 130 5.91 -9.34 -6.77
C LEU A 130 6.77 -10.60 -6.66
N PHE A 131 7.59 -10.88 -7.67
CA PHE A 131 8.55 -11.98 -7.61
C PHE A 131 9.53 -11.77 -6.46
N LEU A 132 10.13 -10.57 -6.35
CA LEU A 132 11.05 -10.25 -5.25
C LEU A 132 10.37 -10.28 -3.88
N LEU A 133 9.12 -9.81 -3.78
CA LEU A 133 8.32 -9.87 -2.56
C LEU A 133 8.22 -11.31 -2.04
N ILE A 134 7.74 -12.23 -2.88
CA ILE A 134 7.53 -13.62 -2.50
C ILE A 134 8.87 -14.33 -2.28
N TRP A 135 9.80 -14.19 -3.22
CA TRP A 135 11.06 -14.91 -3.20
C TRP A 135 11.92 -14.52 -1.99
N ILE A 136 12.07 -13.22 -1.70
CA ILE A 136 12.84 -12.76 -0.53
C ILE A 136 12.15 -13.16 0.77
N SER A 137 10.80 -13.08 0.83
CA SER A 137 10.04 -13.50 2.01
C SER A 137 10.29 -14.98 2.35
N VAL A 138 10.15 -15.88 1.38
CA VAL A 138 10.40 -17.32 1.59
C VAL A 138 11.87 -17.60 1.87
N PHE A 139 12.79 -16.97 1.14
CA PHE A 139 14.22 -17.11 1.37
C PHE A 139 14.61 -16.73 2.80
N LEU A 140 14.17 -15.57 3.28
CA LEU A 140 14.46 -15.12 4.64
C LEU A 140 13.76 -16.00 5.69
N GLY A 141 12.53 -16.46 5.40
CA GLY A 141 11.81 -17.42 6.23
C GLY A 141 12.62 -18.70 6.44
N PHE A 142 13.07 -19.33 5.35
CA PHE A 142 13.77 -20.61 5.39
C PHE A 142 15.14 -20.53 6.07
N PHE A 143 15.98 -19.56 5.68
CA PHE A 143 17.36 -19.49 6.18
C PHE A 143 17.46 -18.95 7.61
N PHE A 144 16.48 -18.14 8.04
CA PHE A 144 16.59 -17.45 9.31
C PHE A 144 15.48 -17.74 10.31
N MET A 145 14.57 -18.69 10.03
CA MET A 145 13.49 -19.09 10.93
C MET A 145 13.97 -19.32 12.38
N ASN A 146 15.10 -20.00 12.54
CA ASN A 146 15.61 -20.41 13.86
C ASN A 146 16.27 -19.28 14.65
N TYR A 147 16.64 -18.18 14.00
CA TYR A 147 17.36 -17.07 14.63
C TYR A 147 16.42 -16.00 15.22
N TYR A 148 15.18 -15.93 14.76
CA TYR A 148 14.28 -14.81 15.08
C TYR A 148 12.96 -15.20 15.73
N LYS A 149 12.76 -16.47 16.12
CA LYS A 149 11.54 -16.92 16.83
C LYS A 149 11.22 -16.09 18.07
N ASP A 150 12.24 -15.56 18.75
CA ASP A 150 12.10 -14.73 19.95
C ASP A 150 12.40 -13.24 19.69
N SER A 151 12.50 -12.83 18.42
CA SER A 151 12.76 -11.43 18.03
C SER A 151 11.47 -10.71 17.64
N PHE A 152 11.41 -9.41 17.89
CA PHE A 152 10.26 -8.58 17.50
C PHE A 152 10.11 -8.38 15.98
N ILE A 153 11.10 -8.80 15.17
CA ILE A 153 11.09 -8.69 13.71
C ILE A 153 11.11 -10.08 13.08
N TYR A 154 10.11 -10.36 12.25
CA TYR A 154 10.05 -11.53 11.38
C TYR A 154 10.62 -11.17 10.02
N TRP A 155 11.87 -11.55 9.76
CA TRP A 155 12.60 -11.12 8.56
C TRP A 155 11.95 -11.57 7.24
N GLY A 156 11.37 -12.77 7.21
CA GLY A 156 10.55 -13.27 6.11
C GLY A 156 9.05 -12.97 6.26
N GLY A 157 8.64 -12.35 7.36
CA GLY A 157 7.23 -12.21 7.77
C GLY A 157 6.55 -13.54 8.04
N MET A 158 5.29 -13.49 8.45
CA MET A 158 4.47 -14.67 8.67
C MET A 158 4.28 -15.49 7.37
N HIS A 159 4.25 -14.84 6.21
CA HIS A 159 4.22 -15.51 4.92
C HIS A 159 5.44 -16.42 4.71
N GLY A 160 6.65 -15.88 4.91
CA GLY A 160 7.88 -16.66 4.77
C GLY A 160 7.98 -17.77 5.81
N TYR A 161 7.55 -17.50 7.04
CA TYR A 161 7.51 -18.49 8.12
C TYR A 161 6.57 -19.66 7.81
N ASN A 162 5.37 -19.39 7.28
CA ASN A 162 4.39 -20.44 6.98
C ASN A 162 4.70 -21.23 5.70
N ALA A 163 5.46 -20.63 4.77
CA ALA A 163 5.82 -21.25 3.50
C ALA A 163 7.11 -22.08 3.54
N SER A 164 7.87 -22.00 4.64
CA SER A 164 9.15 -22.71 4.85
C SER A 164 8.97 -23.96 5.69
#